data_AF-A0A2M8NCF1-F1
#
_entry.id   AF-A0A2M8NCF1-F1
#
_cell.length_a   1.000
_cell.length_b   1.000
_cell.length_c   1.000
_cell.angle_alpha   90.00
_cell.angle_beta   90.00
_cell.angle_gamma   90.00
#
_symmetry.space_group_name_H-M   'P 1'
#
loop_
_entity.id
_entity.type
_entity.pdbx_description
1 polymer ?
#
loop_
_entity_poly.entity_id
_entity_poly.type
_entity_poly.pdbx_seq_one_letter_code
_entity_poly.pdbx_strand_id
1 'polypeptide(L)' 'RKTETDTQTSELREFFRYSRCLVLQQFSMDNFLKLLQDGVIFIDFDARTGHNHGTKFRIRRNHFPELYAEVEEIF' A
#
# COMPACT_ATOMS: atom_id res chain seq x y z
N ARG A 1 -5.05 -0.99 -9.13
CA ARG A 1 -3.97 -1.87 -9.66
C ARG A 1 -2.76 -1.74 -8.75
N LYS A 2 -2.25 -2.84 -8.21
CA LYS A 2 -1.06 -2.89 -7.35
C LYS A 2 -0.11 -3.95 -7.91
N THR A 3 1.17 -3.62 -8.04
CA THR A 3 2.21 -4.53 -8.53
C THR A 3 3.25 -4.78 -7.46
N GLU A 4 3.77 -6.01 -7.38
CA GLU A 4 4.97 -6.33 -6.61
C GLU A 4 6.17 -6.42 -7.57
N THR A 5 7.32 -5.93 -7.11
CA THR A 5 8.49 -5.73 -7.96
C THR A 5 9.76 -6.09 -7.20
N ASP A 6 10.61 -6.91 -7.82
CA ASP A 6 11.98 -7.16 -7.39
C ASP A 6 12.93 -6.19 -8.11
N THR A 7 13.89 -5.63 -7.37
CA THR A 7 14.91 -4.71 -7.92
C THR A 7 16.28 -5.37 -7.93
N GLN A 8 16.97 -5.31 -9.07
CA GLN A 8 18.39 -5.66 -9.19
C GLN A 8 19.17 -4.43 -9.67
N THR A 9 20.26 -4.11 -8.98
CA THR A 9 21.10 -2.95 -9.31
C THR A 9 22.46 -3.43 -9.83
N SER A 10 22.86 -3.00 -11.03
CA SER A 10 24.26 -2.98 -11.47
C SER A 10 24.71 -1.53 -11.60
N GLU A 11 26.04 -1.26 -11.66
CA GLU A 11 26.66 0.04 -11.34
C GLU A 11 26.08 1.31 -12.01
N LEU A 12 25.22 1.18 -13.03
CA LEU A 12 24.54 2.29 -13.72
C LEU A 12 23.06 2.03 -14.07
N ARG A 13 22.47 0.89 -13.71
CA ARG A 13 21.09 0.53 -14.14
C ARG A 13 20.33 -0.25 -13.08
N GLU A 14 19.07 0.14 -12.89
CA GLU A 14 18.08 -0.59 -12.12
C GLU A 14 17.19 -1.40 -13.04
N PHE A 15 17.07 -2.69 -12.75
CA PHE A 15 16.15 -3.60 -13.42
C PHE A 15 15.00 -3.92 -12.48
N PHE A 16 13.79 -3.93 -13.02
CA PHE A 16 12.56 -4.21 -12.28
C PHE A 16 11.88 -5.42 -12.89
N ARG A 17 11.68 -6.47 -12.07
CA ARG A 17 10.86 -7.62 -12.45
C ARG A 17 9.53 -7.53 -11.72
N TYR A 18 8.45 -7.37 -12.48
CA TYR A 18 7.10 -7.46 -11.96
C TYR A 18 6.73 -8.94 -11.83
N SER A 19 6.56 -9.40 -10.60
CA SER A 19 6.29 -10.81 -10.29
C SER A 19 4.84 -11.09 -9.94
N ARG A 20 4.07 -10.04 -9.62
CA ARG A 20 2.67 -10.17 -9.20
C ARG A 20 1.88 -8.90 -9.49
N CYS A 21 0.61 -9.04 -9.87
CA CYS A 21 -0.30 -7.90 -9.99
C CYS A 21 -1.71 -8.17 -9.45
N LEU A 22 -2.19 -7.28 -8.59
CA LEU A 22 -3.54 -7.28 -8.03
C LEU A 22 -4.41 -6.17 -8.61
N VAL A 23 -5.63 -6.52 -9.01
CA VAL A 23 -6.74 -5.61 -9.25
C VAL A 23 -7.54 -5.53 -7.95
N LEU A 24 -7.68 -4.31 -7.42
CA LEU A 24 -8.32 -4.04 -6.14
C LEU A 24 -9.50 -3.13 -6.41
N GLN A 25 -10.71 -3.59 -6.10
CA GLN A 25 -11.97 -2.93 -6.43
C GLN A 25 -12.86 -2.83 -5.19
N GLN A 26 -13.79 -1.88 -5.22
CA GLN A 26 -14.76 -1.65 -4.15
C GLN A 26 -14.08 -1.43 -2.79
N PHE A 27 -13.43 -0.28 -2.64
CA PHE A 27 -12.85 0.13 -1.36
C PHE A 27 -13.94 0.15 -0.28
N SER A 28 -13.69 -0.53 0.84
CA SER A 28 -14.63 -0.66 1.95
C SER A 28 -14.23 0.25 3.11
N MET A 29 -15.07 1.26 3.38
CA MET A 29 -14.91 2.11 4.57
C MET A 29 -15.01 1.30 5.86
N ASP A 30 -15.87 0.27 5.89
CA ASP A 30 -16.01 -0.60 7.06
C ASP A 30 -14.75 -1.41 7.31
N ASN A 31 -14.13 -1.95 6.25
CA ASN A 31 -12.84 -2.65 6.39
C ASN A 31 -11.74 -1.69 6.83
N PHE A 32 -11.71 -0.47 6.28
CA PHE A 32 -10.76 0.55 6.70
C PHE A 32 -10.90 0.88 8.19
N LEU A 33 -12.13 1.12 8.68
CA LEU A 33 -12.39 1.40 10.09
C LEU A 33 -12.02 0.21 10.98
N LYS A 34 -12.37 -1.00 10.55
CA LYS A 34 -11.99 -2.23 11.26
C LYS A 34 -10.47 -2.37 11.38
N LEU A 35 -9.74 -2.23 10.29
CA LEU A 35 -8.27 -2.34 10.29
C LEU A 35 -7.60 -1.21 11.08
N LEU A 36 -8.21 -0.02 11.16
CA LEU A 36 -7.76 1.05 12.03
C LEU A 36 -7.98 0.70 13.51
N GLN A 37 -9.15 0.17 13.87
CA GLN A 37 -9.48 -0.27 15.23
C GLN A 37 -8.61 -1.44 15.69
N ASP A 38 -8.33 -2.38 14.78
CA ASP A 38 -7.49 -3.56 15.02
C ASP A 38 -5.98 -3.21 15.07
N GLY A 39 -5.60 -1.93 14.90
CA GLY A 39 -4.21 -1.47 14.97
C GLY A 39 -3.34 -1.86 13.76
N VAL A 40 -3.97 -2.25 12.64
CA VAL A 40 -3.30 -2.62 11.39
C VAL A 40 -2.97 -1.37 10.56
N ILE A 41 -3.81 -0.33 10.63
CA ILE A 41 -3.56 0.98 10.03
C ILE A 41 -2.97 1.92 11.09
N PHE A 42 -1.88 2.60 10.71
CA PHE A 42 -1.19 3.60 11.52
C PHE A 42 -1.46 5.00 10.97
N ILE A 43 -1.56 5.98 11.87
CA ILE A 43 -1.70 7.39 11.50
C ILE A 43 -0.35 8.07 11.71
N ASP A 44 0.23 8.59 10.63
CA ASP A 44 1.50 9.29 10.62
C ASP A 44 1.27 10.80 10.43
N PHE A 45 1.60 11.57 11.46
CA PHE A 45 1.53 13.03 11.45
C PHE A 45 2.85 13.60 10.93
N ASP A 46 2.90 13.81 9.62
CA ASP A 46 4.10 14.26 8.92
C ASP A 46 4.15 15.79 8.81
N ALA A 47 4.45 16.43 9.94
CA ALA A 47 4.46 17.89 10.11
C ALA A 47 5.82 18.42 10.62
N ARG A 48 6.93 17.78 10.24
CA ARG A 48 8.27 18.19 10.72
C ARG A 48 8.85 19.23 9.76
N THR A 49 8.81 20.49 10.21
CA THR A 49 9.43 21.72 9.63
C THR A 49 8.74 22.32 8.41
N GLY A 50 8.20 23.55 8.55
CA GLY A 50 7.85 24.52 7.49
C GLY A 50 6.80 24.13 6.44
N HIS A 51 6.65 22.84 6.14
CA HIS A 51 5.77 22.24 5.17
C HIS A 51 5.02 21.08 5.85
N ASN A 52 3.69 21.13 5.80
CA ASN A 52 2.85 20.03 6.25
C ASN A 52 2.59 19.10 5.05
N HIS A 53 3.11 17.87 5.10
CA HIS A 53 2.89 16.88 4.04
C HIS A 53 1.55 16.13 4.19
N GLY A 54 0.72 16.55 5.14
CA GLY A 54 -0.57 15.94 5.46
C GLY A 54 -0.44 14.72 6.38
N THR A 55 -1.58 14.38 7.01
CA THR A 55 -1.73 13.15 7.78
C THR A 55 -1.78 11.97 6.82
N LYS A 56 -0.95 10.94 7.08
CA LYS A 56 -0.86 9.75 6.23
C LYS A 56 -1.39 8.53 6.97
N PHE A 57 -2.27 7.79 6.33
CA PHE A 57 -2.62 6.44 6.78
C PHE A 57 -1.62 5.45 6.18
N ARG A 58 -0.90 4.75 7.06
CA ARG A 58 0.06 3.71 6.67
C ARG A 58 -0.49 2.34 7.03
N ILE A 59 -0.25 1.36 6.17
CA ILE A 59 -0.67 -0.03 6.38
C ILE A 59 0.45 -0.93 5.88
N ARG A 60 0.62 -2.10 6.51
CA ARG A 60 1.59 -3.09 6.02
C ARG A 60 1.13 -3.67 4.69
N ARG A 61 2.08 -3.91 3.77
CA ARG A 61 1.79 -4.28 2.37
C ARG A 61 0.89 -5.52 2.22
N ASN A 62 1.01 -6.49 3.12
CA ASN A 62 0.23 -7.74 3.12
C ASN A 62 -1.24 -7.52 3.50
N HIS A 63 -1.56 -6.50 4.30
CA HIS A 63 -2.94 -6.17 4.69
C HIS A 63 -3.63 -5.19 3.72
N PHE A 64 -2.89 -4.62 2.77
CA PHE A 64 -3.44 -3.65 1.82
C PHE A 64 -4.65 -4.18 1.01
N PRO A 65 -4.69 -5.45 0.55
CA PRO A 65 -5.86 -5.96 -0.16
C PRO A 65 -7.12 -6.04 0.70
N GLU A 66 -7.00 -6.15 2.03
CA GLU A 66 -8.15 -6.25 2.96
C GLU A 66 -8.99 -4.96 2.99
N LEU A 67 -8.47 -3.84 2.48
CA LEU A 67 -9.21 -2.59 2.31
C LEU A 67 -10.28 -2.66 1.19
N TYR A 68 -10.29 -3.72 0.39
CA TYR A 68 -11.11 -3.84 -0.81
C TYR A 68 -12.00 -5.08 -0.71
N ALA A 69 -13.24 -4.97 -1.19
CA ALA A 69 -14.17 -6.11 -1.20
C ALA A 69 -13.84 -7.11 -2.32
N GLU A 70 -13.22 -6.63 -3.41
CA GLU A 70 -12.86 -7.43 -4.57
C GLU A 70 -11.37 -7.35 -4.84
N VAL A 71 -10.73 -8.52 -4.85
CA VAL A 71 -9.29 -8.70 -5.08
C VAL A 71 -9.11 -9.79 -6.12
N GLU A 72 -8.51 -9.44 -7.26
CA GLU A 72 -8.17 -10.37 -8.33
C GLU A 72 -6.67 -10.32 -8.61
N GLU A 73 -6.03 -11.46 -8.73
CA GLU A 73 -4.64 -11.60 -9.16
C GLU A 73 -4.59 -11.96 -10.63
N ILE A 74 -3.87 -11.19 -11.43
CA ILE A 74 -3.93 -11.29 -12.90
C ILE A 74 -2.69 -11.94 -13.53
N PHE A 75 -1.60 -12.10 -12.78
CA PHE A 75 -0.41 -12.91 -13.10
C PHE A 75 0.54 -12.95 -11.90
#